data_AF-A0A1W6CWE7-F1
#
_entry.id   AF-A0A1W6CWE7-F1
#
_cell.length_a   1.000
_cell.length_b   1.000
_cell.length_c   1.000
_cell.angle_alpha   90.00
_cell.angle_beta   90.00
_cell.angle_gamma   90.00
#
_symmetry.space_group_name_H-M   'P 1'
#
loop_
_entity.id
_entity.type
_entity.pdbx_description
1 polymer ?
#
loop_
_entity_poly.entity_id
_entity_poly.type
_entity_poly.pdbx_seq_one_letter_code
_entity_poly.pdbx_strand_id
1 'polypeptide(L)'
;MRELAISAGCSVSTLRHYFGRREDLVAAVLAHIADGTGAQIAATRQAEGGFAASLAGAVDRAQAALYDPVISELLGMGLIEALSAPQLGPTFLDTMLDPFVAALAERLDAHIAQGEMRPVDTRLAAMAIISPVLVAALHQTRLGGAACRPLDPAAHARQISAMFVAAYGTGGAPSAAAS
;
A
#
# COMPACT_ATOMS: atom_id res chain seq x y z
N MET A 1 -2.79 19.36 15.86
CA MET A 1 -3.46 19.37 17.18
C MET A 1 -4.84 20.03 17.13
N ARG A 2 -4.98 21.30 16.75
CA ARG A 2 -6.32 21.94 16.67
C ARG A 2 -7.26 21.24 15.68
N GLU A 3 -6.81 21.02 14.45
CA GLU A 3 -7.62 20.33 13.42
C GLU A 3 -7.98 18.90 13.86
N LEU A 4 -7.01 18.15 14.40
CA LEU A 4 -7.25 16.82 14.96
C LEU A 4 -8.27 16.82 16.11
N ALA A 5 -8.25 17.83 16.98
CA ALA A 5 -9.22 17.96 18.07
C ALA A 5 -10.64 18.21 17.55
N ILE A 6 -10.76 19.05 16.51
CA ILE A 6 -12.03 19.33 15.84
C ILE A 6 -12.58 18.07 15.18
N SER A 7 -11.74 17.35 14.40
CA SER A 7 -12.15 16.11 13.76
C SER A 7 -12.52 15.01 14.76
N ALA A 8 -11.84 14.96 15.91
CA ALA A 8 -12.11 14.00 16.98
C ALA A 8 -13.24 14.44 17.94
N GLY A 9 -13.88 15.60 17.72
CA GLY A 9 -14.94 16.12 18.58
C GLY A 9 -14.52 16.37 20.03
N CYS A 10 -13.24 16.67 20.27
CA CYS A 10 -12.68 16.85 21.62
C CYS A 10 -11.86 18.14 21.75
N SER A 11 -11.44 18.47 22.97
CA SER A 11 -10.61 19.66 23.20
C SER A 11 -9.13 19.39 22.89
N VAL A 12 -8.40 20.44 22.49
CA VAL A 12 -6.93 20.37 22.34
C VAL A 12 -6.26 19.98 23.67
N SER A 13 -6.84 20.38 24.80
CA SER A 13 -6.36 19.99 26.13
C SER A 13 -6.50 18.49 26.36
N THR A 14 -7.59 17.87 25.91
CA THR A 14 -7.82 16.42 25.97
C THR A 14 -6.74 15.68 25.17
N LEU A 15 -6.49 16.08 23.92
CA LEU A 15 -5.45 15.45 23.11
C LEU A 15 -4.05 15.62 23.72
N ARG A 16 -3.73 16.79 24.27
CA ARG A 16 -2.45 17.00 24.98
C ARG A 16 -2.33 16.16 26.25
N HIS A 17 -3.43 15.93 26.97
CA HIS A 17 -3.42 15.11 28.17
C HIS A 17 -3.11 13.64 27.86
N TYR A 18 -3.73 13.09 26.83
CA TYR A 18 -3.55 11.68 26.46
C TYR A 18 -2.27 11.40 25.66
N PHE A 19 -1.90 12.30 24.76
CA PHE A 19 -0.81 12.04 23.80
C PHE A 19 0.41 12.93 24.03
N GLY A 20 0.30 14.01 24.81
CA GLY A 20 1.41 14.94 25.00
C GLY A 20 1.72 15.72 23.73
N ARG A 21 2.73 15.30 22.97
CA ARG A 21 3.20 15.98 21.77
C ARG A 21 2.39 15.57 20.55
N ARG A 22 2.50 16.35 19.48
CA ARG A 22 1.76 16.10 18.23
C ARG A 22 2.26 14.83 17.55
N GLU A 23 3.56 14.58 17.62
CA GLU A 23 4.24 13.42 17.06
C GLU A 23 3.74 12.13 17.71
N ASP A 24 3.55 12.16 19.03
CA ASP A 24 3.07 11.01 19.81
C ASP A 24 1.60 10.69 19.48
N LEU A 25 0.76 11.71 19.22
CA LEU A 25 -0.60 11.53 18.71
C LEU A 25 -0.59 10.93 17.30
N VAL A 26 0.25 11.43 16.39
CA VAL A 26 0.35 10.91 15.02
C VAL A 26 0.80 9.44 15.05
N ALA A 27 1.81 9.10 15.86
CA ALA A 27 2.25 7.72 16.04
C ALA A 27 1.14 6.81 16.56
N ALA A 28 0.34 7.27 17.53
CA ALA A 28 -0.80 6.51 18.05
C ALA A 28 -1.90 6.30 16.99
N VAL A 29 -2.17 7.30 16.15
CA VAL A 29 -3.12 7.18 15.04
C VAL A 29 -2.61 6.17 14.00
N LEU A 30 -1.33 6.24 13.63
CA LEU A 30 -0.72 5.28 12.70
C LEU A 30 -0.78 3.85 13.22
N ALA A 31 -0.50 3.65 14.52
CA ALA A 31 -0.61 2.34 15.16
C ALA A 31 -2.06 1.81 15.14
N HIS A 32 -3.04 2.65 15.47
CA HIS A 32 -4.45 2.26 15.44
C HIS A 32 -4.92 1.85 14.03
N ILE A 33 -4.44 2.54 13.00
CA ILE A 33 -4.73 2.20 11.61
C ILE A 33 -4.11 0.84 11.26
N ALA A 34 -2.84 0.63 11.63
CA ALA A 34 -2.14 -0.62 11.35
C ALA A 34 -2.89 -1.83 11.95
N ASP A 35 -3.42 -1.71 13.17
CA ASP A 35 -4.24 -2.75 13.81
C ASP A 35 -5.46 -3.15 12.96
N GLY A 36 -6.04 -2.20 12.23
CA GLY A 36 -7.19 -2.40 11.34
C GLY A 36 -6.87 -3.03 9.98
N THR A 37 -5.60 -3.20 9.62
CA THR A 37 -5.18 -3.64 8.27
C THR A 37 -4.76 -5.11 8.17
N GLY A 38 -4.79 -5.85 9.28
CA GLY A 38 -4.27 -7.23 9.34
C GLY A 38 -4.88 -8.18 8.30
N ALA A 39 -6.20 -8.09 8.06
CA ALA A 39 -6.87 -8.93 7.06
C ALA A 39 -6.42 -8.61 5.63
N GLN A 40 -6.20 -7.33 5.32
CA GLN A 40 -5.76 -6.85 4.02
C GLN A 40 -4.30 -7.24 3.75
N ILE A 41 -3.45 -7.16 4.77
CA ILE A 41 -2.06 -7.65 4.69
C ILE A 41 -2.05 -9.16 4.46
N ALA A 42 -2.87 -9.93 5.20
CA ALA A 42 -2.99 -11.36 4.99
C ALA A 42 -3.47 -11.72 3.57
N ALA A 43 -4.48 -11.01 3.06
CA ALA A 43 -4.94 -11.17 1.67
C ALA A 43 -3.87 -10.76 0.64
N THR A 44 -3.00 -9.81 0.98
CA THR A 44 -1.87 -9.41 0.13
C THR A 44 -0.76 -10.46 0.10
N ARG A 45 -0.62 -11.26 1.16
CA ARG A 45 0.34 -12.37 1.19
C ARG A 45 -0.10 -13.57 0.34
N GLN A 46 -1.39 -13.80 0.22
CA GLN A 46 -1.91 -14.99 -0.46
C GLN A 46 -1.72 -14.92 -1.98
N ALA A 47 -0.99 -15.90 -2.53
CA ALA A 47 -0.92 -16.15 -3.96
C ALA A 47 -2.15 -16.98 -4.39
N GLU A 48 -2.94 -16.46 -5.34
CA GLU A 48 -4.17 -17.09 -5.82
C GLU A 48 -4.13 -17.23 -7.34
N GLY A 49 -4.29 -18.45 -7.84
CA GLY A 49 -4.12 -18.76 -9.26
C GLY A 49 -2.66 -18.61 -9.72
N GLY A 50 -2.45 -18.59 -11.04
CA GLY A 50 -1.12 -18.40 -11.61
C GLY A 50 -0.62 -16.95 -11.47
N PHE A 51 0.70 -16.77 -11.56
CA PHE A 51 1.40 -15.50 -11.36
C PHE A 51 0.69 -14.25 -11.90
N ALA A 52 0.24 -14.27 -13.15
CA ALA A 52 -0.43 -13.12 -13.77
C ALA A 52 -1.76 -12.75 -13.09
N ALA A 53 -2.58 -13.74 -12.77
CA ALA A 53 -3.88 -13.53 -12.12
C ALA A 53 -3.69 -13.11 -10.66
N SER A 54 -2.75 -13.74 -9.95
CA SER A 54 -2.45 -13.38 -8.57
C SER A 54 -1.97 -11.94 -8.45
N LEU A 55 -1.11 -11.50 -9.38
CA LEU A 55 -0.58 -10.15 -9.39
C LEU A 55 -1.61 -9.10 -9.78
N ALA A 56 -2.47 -9.39 -10.77
CA ALA A 56 -3.56 -8.49 -11.12
C ALA A 56 -4.49 -8.28 -9.91
N GLY A 57 -4.90 -9.35 -9.24
CA GLY A 57 -5.71 -9.26 -8.02
C GLY A 57 -5.02 -8.51 -6.88
N ALA A 58 -3.70 -8.65 -6.73
CA ALA A 58 -2.89 -7.88 -5.79
C ALA A 58 -2.97 -6.38 -6.05
N VAL A 59 -2.68 -5.98 -7.28
CA VAL A 59 -2.58 -4.59 -7.71
C VAL A 59 -3.95 -3.93 -7.70
N ASP A 60 -5.01 -4.64 -8.12
CA ASP A 60 -6.37 -4.14 -8.08
C ASP A 60 -6.84 -3.89 -6.64
N ARG A 61 -6.54 -4.80 -5.69
CA ARG A 61 -6.84 -4.60 -4.26
C ARG A 61 -6.07 -3.42 -3.69
N ALA A 62 -4.79 -3.29 -4.01
CA ALA A 62 -3.98 -2.16 -3.57
C ALA A 62 -4.50 -0.83 -4.15
N GLN A 63 -4.86 -0.80 -5.43
CA GLN A 63 -5.46 0.37 -6.07
C GLN A 63 -6.80 0.73 -5.44
N ALA A 64 -7.67 -0.24 -5.15
CA ALA A 64 -8.94 0.02 -4.48
C ALA A 64 -8.72 0.62 -3.09
N ALA A 65 -7.80 0.06 -2.30
CA ALA A 65 -7.47 0.57 -0.98
C ALA A 65 -6.91 2.00 -1.03
N LEU A 66 -6.02 2.29 -1.98
CA LEU A 66 -5.39 3.62 -2.10
C LEU A 66 -6.34 4.72 -2.62
N TYR A 67 -7.46 4.34 -3.23
CA TYR A 67 -8.50 5.26 -3.69
C TYR A 67 -9.68 5.35 -2.72
N ASP A 68 -9.72 4.53 -1.66
CA ASP A 68 -10.65 4.72 -0.57
C ASP A 68 -10.38 6.09 0.10
N PRO A 69 -11.41 6.95 0.28
CA PRO A 69 -11.21 8.29 0.81
C PRO A 69 -10.54 8.33 2.18
N VAL A 70 -10.91 7.40 3.07
CA VAL A 70 -10.39 7.35 4.45
C VAL A 70 -8.94 6.89 4.43
N ILE A 71 -8.63 5.80 3.71
CA ILE A 71 -7.25 5.30 3.61
C ILE A 71 -6.34 6.32 2.92
N SER A 72 -6.80 6.93 1.83
CA SER A 72 -6.06 7.95 1.08
C SER A 72 -5.74 9.18 1.93
N GLU A 73 -6.70 9.65 2.74
CA GLU A 73 -6.51 10.77 3.66
C GLU A 73 -5.49 10.42 4.75
N LEU A 74 -5.64 9.26 5.39
CA LEU A 74 -4.76 8.81 6.46
C LEU A 74 -3.33 8.58 5.98
N LEU A 75 -3.16 7.92 4.83
CA LEU A 75 -1.86 7.69 4.23
C LEU A 75 -1.19 9.02 3.83
N GLY A 76 -1.96 9.94 3.24
CA GLY A 76 -1.49 11.27 2.88
C GLY A 76 -1.03 12.07 4.10
N MET A 77 -1.81 12.05 5.19
CA MET A 77 -1.42 12.68 6.45
C MET A 77 -0.13 12.04 7.00
N GLY A 78 -0.09 10.72 7.15
CA GLY A 78 1.08 10.01 7.66
C GLY A 78 2.35 10.31 6.86
N LEU A 79 2.23 10.38 5.52
CA LEU A 79 3.33 10.70 4.63
C LEU A 79 3.81 12.15 4.80
N ILE A 80 2.90 13.13 4.85
CA ILE A 80 3.25 14.54 5.08
C ILE A 80 4.00 14.69 6.40
N GLU A 81 3.53 14.00 7.45
CA GLU A 81 4.16 14.02 8.76
C GLU A 81 5.56 13.39 8.77
N ALA A 82 5.69 12.21 8.16
CA ALA A 82 6.96 11.52 8.02
C ALA A 82 8.01 12.34 7.24
N LEU A 83 7.58 13.06 6.20
CA LEU A 83 8.45 13.95 5.42
C LEU A 83 8.83 15.22 6.18
N SER A 84 7.96 15.71 7.06
CA SER A 84 8.17 16.94 7.83
C SER A 84 8.98 16.73 9.11
N ALA A 85 8.92 15.52 9.68
CA ALA A 85 9.53 15.16 10.96
C ALA A 85 10.26 13.81 10.81
N PRO A 86 11.59 13.80 10.60
CA PRO A 86 12.35 12.59 10.31
C PRO A 86 12.17 11.45 11.33
N GLN A 87 11.92 11.78 12.60
CA GLN A 87 11.65 10.83 13.67
C GLN A 87 10.36 10.02 13.48
N LEU A 88 9.40 10.51 12.68
CA LEU A 88 8.16 9.80 12.36
C LEU A 88 8.30 8.89 11.14
N GLY A 89 9.36 9.06 10.35
CA GLY A 89 9.63 8.25 9.15
C GLY A 89 9.64 6.75 9.43
N PRO A 90 10.47 6.26 10.38
CA PRO A 90 10.50 4.83 10.72
C PRO A 90 9.13 4.29 11.14
N THR A 91 8.41 5.00 12.02
CA THR A 91 7.07 4.59 12.45
C THR A 91 6.11 4.50 11.26
N PHE A 92 6.09 5.49 10.37
CA PHE A 92 5.24 5.44 9.17
C PHE A 92 5.58 4.25 8.28
N LEU A 93 6.88 3.98 8.04
CA LEU A 93 7.31 2.83 7.24
C LEU A 93 6.86 1.52 7.89
N ASP A 94 7.16 1.33 9.17
CA ASP A 94 6.89 0.11 9.92
C ASP A 94 5.39 -0.19 10.06
N THR A 95 4.54 0.84 10.10
CA THR A 95 3.08 0.66 10.31
C THR A 95 2.27 0.66 9.01
N MET A 96 2.70 1.39 7.98
CA MET A 96 1.89 1.60 6.77
C MET A 96 2.46 0.92 5.53
N LEU A 97 3.75 1.14 5.22
CA LEU A 97 4.31 0.79 3.92
C LEU A 97 4.98 -0.60 3.94
N ASP A 98 5.92 -0.80 4.85
CA ASP A 98 6.76 -2.00 4.88
C ASP A 98 5.99 -3.30 5.14
N PRO A 99 4.92 -3.33 5.96
CA PRO A 99 4.09 -4.54 6.11
C PRO A 99 3.43 -4.98 4.79
N PHE A 100 2.98 -4.04 3.96
CA PHE A 100 2.42 -4.32 2.64
C PHE A 100 3.49 -4.80 1.67
N VAL A 101 4.67 -4.16 1.67
CA VAL A 101 5.80 -4.55 0.83
C VAL A 101 6.29 -5.95 1.20
N ALA A 102 6.39 -6.26 2.48
CA ALA A 102 6.77 -7.59 2.97
C ALA A 102 5.75 -8.65 2.54
N ALA A 103 4.46 -8.41 2.75
CA ALA A 103 3.42 -9.34 2.32
C ALA A 103 3.42 -9.57 0.80
N LEU A 104 3.67 -8.52 0.01
CA LEU A 104 3.77 -8.65 -1.43
C LEU A 104 5.05 -9.40 -1.85
N ALA A 105 6.18 -9.17 -1.19
CA ALA A 105 7.41 -9.92 -1.42
C ALA A 105 7.20 -11.43 -1.15
N GLU A 106 6.54 -11.77 -0.04
CA GLU A 106 6.18 -13.16 0.29
C GLU A 106 5.30 -13.81 -0.79
N ARG A 107 4.33 -13.06 -1.37
CA ARG A 107 3.57 -13.53 -2.53
C ARG A 107 4.47 -13.82 -3.73
N LEU A 108 5.43 -12.93 -4.03
CA LEU A 108 6.34 -13.11 -5.16
C LEU A 108 7.29 -14.29 -4.94
N ASP A 109 7.76 -14.51 -3.72
CA ASP A 109 8.57 -15.67 -3.36
C ASP A 109 7.83 -16.99 -3.66
N ALA A 110 6.52 -17.04 -3.38
CA ALA A 110 5.70 -18.21 -3.69
C ALA A 110 5.66 -18.51 -5.20
N HIS A 111 5.52 -17.49 -6.06
CA HIS A 111 5.54 -17.68 -7.51
C HIS A 111 6.94 -18.05 -8.05
N ILE A 112 8.02 -17.56 -7.43
CA ILE A 112 9.39 -18.01 -7.74
C ILE A 112 9.55 -19.49 -7.39
N ALA A 113 9.10 -19.90 -6.21
CA ALA A 113 9.17 -21.29 -5.76
C ALA A 113 8.37 -22.25 -6.67
N GLN A 114 7.27 -21.77 -7.24
CA GLN A 114 6.46 -22.50 -8.22
C GLN A 114 7.03 -22.48 -9.66
N GLY A 115 8.12 -21.74 -9.90
CA GLY A 115 8.73 -21.59 -11.23
C GLY A 115 7.95 -20.70 -12.20
N GLU A 116 6.94 -19.97 -11.72
CA GLU A 116 6.09 -19.07 -12.53
C GLU A 116 6.72 -17.68 -12.71
N MET A 117 7.61 -17.29 -11.79
CA MET A 117 8.34 -16.03 -11.79
C MET A 117 9.85 -16.28 -11.78
N ARG A 118 10.60 -15.44 -12.49
CA ARG A 118 12.07 -15.46 -12.51
C ARG A 118 12.63 -15.11 -11.12
N PRO A 119 13.72 -15.76 -10.69
CA PRO A 119 14.34 -15.47 -9.40
C PRO A 119 14.97 -14.08 -9.40
N VAL A 120 14.52 -13.24 -8.45
CA VAL A 120 14.97 -11.86 -8.21
C VAL A 120 14.88 -11.54 -6.72
N ASP A 121 15.40 -10.38 -6.31
CA ASP A 121 15.10 -9.83 -4.97
C ASP A 121 13.62 -9.41 -4.90
N THR A 122 12.82 -10.15 -4.15
CA THR A 122 11.37 -9.97 -4.07
C THR A 122 10.96 -8.74 -3.28
N ARG A 123 11.79 -8.24 -2.36
CA ARG A 123 11.53 -6.95 -1.70
C ARG A 123 11.67 -5.80 -2.70
N LEU A 124 12.72 -5.81 -3.51
CA LEU A 124 12.90 -4.81 -4.57
C LEU A 124 11.80 -4.92 -5.63
N ALA A 125 11.41 -6.14 -6.01
CA ALA A 125 10.34 -6.37 -6.98
C ALA A 125 8.97 -5.91 -6.44
N ALA A 126 8.67 -6.15 -5.16
CA ALA A 126 7.48 -5.66 -4.48
C ALA A 126 7.43 -4.13 -4.46
N MET A 127 8.55 -3.47 -4.14
CA MET A 127 8.66 -2.00 -4.22
C MET A 127 8.43 -1.49 -5.65
N ALA A 128 9.01 -2.15 -6.65
CA ALA A 128 8.91 -1.74 -8.04
C ALA A 128 7.47 -1.76 -8.58
N ILE A 129 6.65 -2.73 -8.16
CA ILE A 129 5.26 -2.81 -8.61
C ILE A 129 4.33 -1.88 -7.83
N ILE A 130 4.51 -1.72 -6.52
CA ILE A 130 3.59 -0.91 -5.71
C ILE A 130 3.84 0.60 -5.87
N SER A 131 5.09 1.01 -6.07
CA SER A 131 5.46 2.44 -6.19
C SER A 131 4.65 3.20 -7.24
N PRO A 132 4.51 2.75 -8.50
CA PRO A 132 3.70 3.47 -9.48
C PRO A 132 2.22 3.55 -9.08
N VAL A 133 1.67 2.51 -8.43
CA VAL A 133 0.27 2.50 -7.95
C VAL A 133 0.06 3.56 -6.86
N LEU A 134 0.97 3.61 -5.88
CA LEU A 134 0.97 4.61 -4.82
C LEU A 134 1.09 6.04 -5.37
N VAL A 135 2.05 6.27 -6.27
CA VAL A 135 2.26 7.60 -6.87
C VAL A 135 1.06 8.03 -7.69
N ALA A 136 0.46 7.14 -8.48
CA ALA A 136 -0.76 7.44 -9.24
C ALA A 136 -1.93 7.80 -8.31
N ALA A 137 -2.11 7.08 -7.20
CA ALA A 137 -3.13 7.39 -6.21
C ALA A 137 -2.90 8.78 -5.59
N LEU A 138 -1.70 9.07 -5.06
CA LEU A 138 -1.37 10.38 -4.51
C LEU A 138 -1.58 11.51 -5.53
N HIS A 139 -1.16 11.29 -6.77
CA HIS A 139 -1.37 12.23 -7.86
C HIS A 139 -2.86 12.53 -8.05
N GLN A 140 -3.71 11.50 -8.14
CA GLN A 140 -5.15 11.69 -8.38
C GLN A 140 -5.89 12.23 -7.15
N THR A 141 -5.60 11.74 -5.95
CA THR A 141 -6.41 11.99 -4.75
C THR A 141 -5.88 13.11 -3.84
N ARG A 142 -4.57 13.41 -3.89
CA ARG A 142 -3.93 14.39 -2.99
C ARG A 142 -3.35 15.60 -3.71
N LEU A 143 -2.90 15.44 -4.95
CA LEU A 143 -2.24 16.51 -5.72
C LEU A 143 -3.17 17.21 -6.74
N GLY A 144 -4.46 16.90 -6.71
CA GLY A 144 -5.45 17.52 -7.62
C GLY A 144 -5.41 16.97 -9.05
N GLY A 145 -4.69 15.87 -9.28
CA GLY A 145 -4.54 15.23 -10.59
C GLY A 145 -5.88 14.87 -11.23
N ALA A 146 -6.88 14.47 -10.45
CA ALA A 146 -8.21 14.14 -10.97
C ALA A 146 -8.87 15.31 -11.74
N ALA A 147 -8.58 16.55 -11.33
CA ALA A 147 -9.16 17.74 -11.97
C ALA A 147 -8.35 18.21 -13.19
N CYS A 148 -7.03 18.07 -13.17
CA CYS A 148 -6.16 18.68 -14.19
C CYS A 148 -5.51 17.67 -15.15
N ARG A 149 -5.27 16.43 -14.71
CA ARG A 149 -4.57 15.35 -15.44
C ARG A 149 -5.16 13.99 -15.01
N PRO A 150 -6.42 13.70 -15.36
CA PRO A 150 -7.07 12.49 -14.91
C PRO A 150 -6.36 11.25 -15.45
N LEU A 151 -6.24 10.23 -14.60
CA LEU A 151 -5.82 8.88 -14.97
C LEU A 151 -6.99 7.93 -14.72
N ASP A 152 -7.18 6.95 -15.59
CA ASP A 152 -8.04 5.80 -15.30
C ASP A 152 -7.30 4.87 -14.31
N PRO A 153 -7.75 4.76 -13.05
CA PRO A 153 -7.05 3.96 -12.05
C PRO A 153 -6.98 2.48 -12.43
N ALA A 154 -8.05 1.95 -13.03
CA ALA A 154 -8.15 0.54 -13.40
C ALA A 154 -7.28 0.24 -14.63
N ALA A 155 -7.24 1.15 -15.61
CA ALA A 155 -6.32 1.01 -16.75
C ALA A 155 -4.86 1.07 -16.30
N HIS A 156 -4.52 1.97 -15.38
CA HIS A 156 -3.19 2.06 -14.81
C HIS A 156 -2.79 0.78 -14.05
N ALA A 157 -3.66 0.26 -13.18
CA ALA A 157 -3.44 -0.99 -12.45
C ALA A 157 -3.19 -2.18 -13.39
N ARG A 158 -4.02 -2.33 -14.43
CA ARG A 158 -3.84 -3.36 -15.47
C ARG A 158 -2.51 -3.21 -16.20
N GLN A 159 -2.13 -1.98 -16.57
CA GLN A 159 -0.89 -1.72 -17.28
C GLN A 159 0.34 -2.08 -16.43
N ILE A 160 0.38 -1.66 -15.16
CA ILE A 160 1.48 -1.98 -14.24
C ILE A 160 1.60 -3.49 -14.05
N SER A 161 0.49 -4.18 -13.83
CA SER A 161 0.47 -5.64 -13.68
C SER A 161 1.00 -6.34 -14.94
N ALA A 162 0.53 -5.95 -16.12
CA ALA A 162 0.96 -6.53 -17.39
C ALA A 162 2.46 -6.30 -17.66
N MET A 163 2.96 -5.10 -17.40
CA MET A 163 4.40 -4.79 -17.53
C MET A 163 5.25 -5.66 -16.61
N PHE A 164 4.80 -5.85 -15.36
CA PHE A 164 5.52 -6.66 -14.39
C PHE A 164 5.52 -8.14 -14.77
N VAL A 165 4.37 -8.69 -15.20
CA VAL A 165 4.27 -10.07 -15.69
C VAL A 165 5.17 -10.28 -16.91
N ALA A 166 5.19 -9.35 -17.85
CA ALA A 166 6.06 -9.45 -19.02
C ALA A 166 7.56 -9.44 -18.65
N ALA A 167 7.94 -8.66 -17.64
CA ALA A 167 9.31 -8.55 -17.19
C ALA A 167 9.80 -9.79 -16.41
N TYR A 168 8.95 -10.33 -15.52
CA TYR A 168 9.35 -11.34 -14.55
C TYR A 168 8.72 -12.71 -14.75
N GLY A 169 7.72 -12.86 -15.61
CA GLY A 169 7.11 -14.16 -15.92
C GLY A 169 8.09 -15.08 -16.64
N THR A 170 7.97 -16.38 -16.36
CA THR A 170 8.74 -17.43 -17.07
C THR A 170 8.06 -17.90 -18.37
N GLY A 171 6.84 -17.43 -18.66
CA GLY A 171 6.09 -17.81 -19.87
C GLY A 171 5.55 -19.24 -19.84
N GLY A 172 5.59 -19.91 -18.69
CA GLY A 172 5.04 -21.25 -18.51
C GLY A 172 3.55 -21.28 -18.82
N ALA A 173 3.13 -22.20 -19.69
CA ALA A 173 1.73 -22.53 -19.88
C ALA A 173 1.10 -22.83 -18.50
N PRO A 174 -0.18 -22.47 -18.28
CA PRO A 174 -0.84 -22.67 -16.99
C PRO A 174 -0.66 -24.11 -16.53
N SER A 175 -0.14 -24.29 -15.31
CA SER A 175 -0.01 -25.60 -14.68
C SER A 175 -1.40 -26.26 -14.66
N ALA A 176 -1.58 -27.26 -15.52
CA ALA A 176 -2.76 -28.08 -15.52
C ALA A 176 -2.67 -29.05 -14.34
N ALA A 177 -3.16 -28.66 -13.16
CA ALA A 177 -3.62 -29.60 -12.14
C ALA A 177 -4.38 -28.90 -11.01
N ALA A 178 -5.70 -29.13 -10.98
CA ALA A 178 -6.32 -29.90 -9.90
C ALA A 178 -7.67 -30.42 -10.41
N SER A 179 -7.70 -31.70 -10.78
CA SER A 179 -8.92 -32.52 -10.89
C SER A 179 -9.30 -33.07 -9.53
#